data_AF-A0A8E0RXV3-F1
#
_entry.id   AF-A0A8E0RXV3-F1
#
_cell.length_a   1.000
_cell.length_b   1.000
_cell.length_c   1.000
_cell.angle_alpha   90.00
_cell.angle_beta   90.00
_cell.angle_gamma   90.00
#
_symmetry.space_group_name_H-M   'P 1'
#
loop_
_entity.id
_entity.type
_entity.pdbx_description
1 polymer ?
#
loop_
_entity_poly.entity_id
_entity_poly.type
_entity_poly.pdbx_seq_one_letter_code
_entity_poly.pdbx_strand_id
1 'polypeptide(L)'
;MWYAVIRFPLVFQCRMHKRRVDMLTRVLKPLNRQHYQLVCRQLLFELAETLSTMRDLKQEIHDELSNENSKTTIHYARKANQLAKRAVNAFDDFLATFARTPSQSTKVRKFAEDEIRPVMLAHFYSARLHSRIITVNSNDQIRNLSRALGSYRSAVSVVENHLQHHPRSSIQNAEELSIARDMCNLLPIKLSRLARGEPVGTIK
;
A
#
# COMPACT_ATOMS: atom_id res chain seq x y z
N MET A 1 1.22 7.64 37.75
CA MET A 1 -0.21 7.76 37.37
C MET A 1 -0.38 6.98 36.07
N TRP A 2 -0.93 5.77 36.17
CA TRP A 2 -0.93 4.77 35.10
C TRP A 2 -2.07 5.05 34.11
N TYR A 3 -1.76 5.51 32.91
CA TYR A 3 -2.71 5.42 31.80
C TYR A 3 -2.65 3.99 31.25
N ALA A 4 -3.50 3.10 31.75
CA ALA A 4 -3.81 1.87 31.07
C ALA A 4 -4.56 2.23 29.77
N VAL A 5 -3.83 2.31 28.66
CA VAL A 5 -4.43 2.38 27.33
C VAL A 5 -5.27 1.11 27.17
N ILE A 6 -6.59 1.24 27.13
CA ILE A 6 -7.50 0.13 26.86
C ILE A 6 -7.21 -0.37 25.44
N ARG A 7 -6.33 -1.36 25.32
CA ARG A 7 -6.06 -2.03 24.06
C ARG A 7 -7.23 -2.95 23.77
N PHE A 8 -8.16 -2.50 22.93
CA PHE A 8 -9.25 -3.35 22.47
C PHE A 8 -8.69 -4.61 21.80
N PRO A 9 -9.27 -5.80 22.05
CA PRO A 9 -8.82 -7.03 21.39
C PRO A 9 -8.85 -6.89 19.87
N LEU A 10 -7.83 -7.43 19.18
CA LEU A 10 -7.60 -7.27 17.74
C LEU A 10 -8.82 -7.64 16.87
N VAL A 11 -9.61 -8.61 17.34
CA VAL A 11 -10.85 -9.04 16.68
C VAL A 11 -11.91 -7.94 16.66
N PHE A 12 -12.05 -7.16 17.74
CA PHE A 12 -13.01 -6.04 17.77
C PHE A 12 -12.57 -4.90 16.86
N GLN A 13 -11.27 -4.58 16.85
CA GLN A 13 -10.72 -3.59 15.93
C GLN A 13 -10.99 -3.98 14.47
N CYS A 14 -10.75 -5.25 14.11
CA CYS A 14 -11.09 -5.78 12.78
C CYS A 14 -12.58 -5.61 12.43
N ARG A 15 -13.49 -5.81 13.39
CA ARG A 15 -14.94 -5.66 13.17
C ARG A 15 -15.31 -4.19 12.91
N MET A 16 -14.71 -3.25 13.64
CA MET A 16 -14.94 -1.81 13.42
C MET A 16 -14.46 -1.38 12.03
N HIS A 17 -13.25 -1.76 11.64
CA HIS A 17 -12.75 -1.46 10.30
C HIS A 17 -13.56 -2.15 9.19
N LYS A 18 -14.06 -3.37 9.41
CA LYS A 18 -14.94 -4.04 8.45
C LYS A 18 -16.23 -3.24 8.21
N ARG A 19 -16.85 -2.71 9.27
CA ARG A 19 -18.03 -1.84 9.13
C ARG A 19 -17.70 -0.58 8.33
N ARG A 20 -16.55 0.06 8.60
CA ARG A 20 -16.07 1.22 7.83
C ARG A 20 -15.88 0.90 6.35
N VAL A 21 -15.22 -0.22 6.03
CA VAL A 21 -15.05 -0.69 4.64
C VAL A 21 -16.39 -0.90 3.95
N ASP A 22 -17.37 -1.49 4.64
CA ASP A 22 -18.70 -1.72 4.07
C ASP A 22 -19.44 -0.42 3.78
N MET A 23 -19.35 0.57 4.68
CA MET A 23 -19.93 1.90 4.46
C MET A 23 -19.26 2.61 3.28
N LEU A 24 -17.93 2.68 3.24
CA LEU A 24 -17.18 3.30 2.14
C LEU A 24 -17.52 2.65 0.79
N THR A 25 -17.59 1.31 0.75
CA THR A 25 -17.92 0.57 -0.47
C THR A 25 -19.35 0.85 -0.95
N ARG A 26 -20.32 1.00 -0.02
CA ARG A 26 -21.71 1.34 -0.36
C ARG A 26 -21.85 2.74 -0.93
N VAL A 27 -21.07 3.70 -0.42
CA VAL A 27 -21.07 5.10 -0.88
C VAL A 27 -20.37 5.24 -2.24
N LEU A 28 -19.26 4.54 -2.46
CA LEU A 28 -18.49 4.62 -3.70
C LEU A 28 -19.21 4.05 -4.93
N LYS A 29 -20.08 3.04 -4.75
CA LYS A 29 -20.78 2.37 -5.85
C LYS A 29 -21.73 3.28 -6.67
N PRO A 30 -22.64 4.04 -6.05
CA PRO A 30 -23.57 4.90 -6.77
C PRO A 30 -22.97 6.26 -7.17
N LEU A 31 -21.80 6.63 -6.65
CA LEU A 31 -21.23 7.95 -6.88
C LEU A 31 -20.76 8.11 -8.33
N ASN A 32 -21.23 9.15 -9.03
CA ASN A 32 -20.72 9.48 -10.34
C ASN A 32 -19.30 10.07 -10.23
N ARG A 33 -18.32 9.31 -10.73
CA ARG A 33 -16.88 9.65 -10.64
C ARG A 33 -16.50 10.95 -11.34
N GLN A 34 -17.29 11.39 -12.32
CA GLN A 34 -17.00 12.62 -13.08
C GLN A 34 -17.38 13.88 -12.29
N HIS A 35 -18.55 13.87 -11.62
CA HIS A 35 -19.02 15.04 -10.86
C HIS A 35 -18.41 15.14 -9.46
N TYR A 36 -18.06 14.00 -8.85
CA TYR A 36 -17.58 13.94 -7.46
C TYR A 36 -16.13 13.41 -7.37
N GLN A 37 -15.29 13.72 -8.35
CA GLN A 37 -13.95 13.15 -8.48
C GLN A 37 -13.07 13.32 -7.23
N LEU A 38 -13.10 14.50 -6.60
CA LEU A 38 -12.33 14.77 -5.38
C LEU A 38 -12.80 13.89 -4.20
N VAL A 39 -14.13 13.76 -4.04
CA VAL A 39 -14.72 12.90 -3.01
C VAL A 39 -14.41 11.44 -3.29
N CYS A 40 -14.51 10.99 -4.54
CA CYS A 40 -14.10 9.64 -4.94
C CYS A 40 -12.64 9.36 -4.58
N ARG A 41 -11.73 10.31 -4.84
CA ARG A 41 -10.30 10.18 -4.50
C ARG A 41 -10.10 10.01 -2.99
N GLN A 42 -10.73 10.87 -2.18
CA GLN A 42 -10.66 10.78 -0.72
C GLN A 42 -11.19 9.44 -0.21
N LEU A 43 -12.38 9.03 -0.66
CA LEU A 43 -13.01 7.77 -0.25
C LEU A 43 -12.21 6.54 -0.68
N LEU A 44 -11.62 6.54 -1.89
CA LEU A 44 -10.77 5.45 -2.37
C LEU A 44 -9.49 5.33 -1.55
N PHE A 45 -8.86 6.46 -1.24
CA PHE A 45 -7.65 6.48 -0.42
C PHE A 45 -7.95 5.98 1.00
N GLU A 46 -9.02 6.48 1.62
CA GLU A 46 -9.46 6.04 2.95
C GLU A 46 -9.84 4.56 2.98
N LEU A 47 -10.46 4.05 1.92
CA LEU A 47 -10.78 2.63 1.76
C LEU A 47 -9.50 1.79 1.72
N ALA A 48 -8.51 2.22 0.94
CA ALA A 48 -7.22 1.54 0.81
C ALA A 48 -6.45 1.50 2.14
N GLU A 49 -6.41 2.62 2.87
CA GLU A 49 -5.80 2.70 4.20
C GLU A 49 -6.53 1.80 5.21
N THR A 50 -7.86 1.85 5.25
CA THR A 50 -8.66 1.02 6.16
C THR A 50 -8.43 -0.48 5.90
N LEU A 51 -8.35 -0.88 4.63
CA LEU A 51 -8.03 -2.26 4.25
C LEU A 51 -6.60 -2.65 4.65
N SER A 52 -5.65 -1.71 4.54
CA SER A 52 -4.26 -1.91 4.95
C SER A 52 -4.15 -2.11 6.46
N THR A 53 -4.85 -1.30 7.26
CA THR A 53 -4.93 -1.47 8.72
C THR A 53 -5.55 -2.81 9.09
N MET A 54 -6.65 -3.21 8.44
CA MET A 54 -7.25 -4.54 8.67
C MET A 54 -6.29 -5.68 8.36
N ARG A 55 -5.48 -5.52 7.31
CA ARG A 55 -4.47 -6.50 6.94
C ARG A 55 -3.39 -6.61 8.01
N ASP A 56 -2.90 -5.49 8.54
CA ASP A 56 -1.88 -5.49 9.58
C ASP A 56 -2.42 -6.11 10.89
N LEU A 57 -3.67 -5.83 11.26
CA LEU A 57 -4.32 -6.53 12.38
C LEU A 57 -4.45 -8.05 12.16
N LYS A 58 -4.69 -8.49 10.91
CA LYS A 58 -4.73 -9.92 10.58
C LYS A 58 -3.36 -10.57 10.56
N GLN A 59 -2.32 -9.81 10.21
CA GLN A 59 -0.93 -10.24 10.34
C GLN A 59 -0.56 -10.41 11.82
N GLU A 60 -0.90 -9.45 12.66
CA GLU A 60 -0.61 -9.52 14.10
C GLU A 60 -1.25 -10.75 14.76
N ILE A 61 -2.52 -11.04 14.45
CA ILE A 61 -3.19 -12.28 14.90
C ILE A 61 -2.47 -13.53 14.36
N HIS A 62 -1.96 -13.49 13.12
CA HIS A 62 -1.20 -14.60 12.56
C HIS A 62 0.11 -14.83 13.30
N ASP A 63 0.81 -13.75 13.65
CA ASP A 63 2.09 -13.81 14.36
C ASP A 63 1.89 -14.32 15.79
N GLU A 64 0.85 -13.88 16.50
CA GLU A 64 0.45 -14.37 17.83
C GLU A 64 0.13 -15.89 17.83
N LEU A 65 -0.55 -16.38 16.79
CA LEU A 65 -0.98 -17.78 16.68
C LEU A 65 0.04 -18.70 16.01
N SER A 66 1.17 -18.16 15.53
CA SER A 66 2.18 -18.91 14.79
C SER A 66 2.77 -20.09 15.57
N ASN A 67 2.72 -20.03 16.90
CA ASN A 67 3.24 -21.06 17.80
C ASN A 67 2.24 -22.19 18.13
N GLU A 68 0.94 -22.01 17.88
CA GLU A 68 -0.08 -22.85 18.53
C GLU A 68 -0.95 -23.68 17.58
N ASN A 69 -1.10 -23.37 16.28
CA ASN A 69 -1.97 -24.15 15.38
C ASN A 69 -1.75 -23.95 13.86
N SER A 70 -1.33 -25.00 13.13
CA SER A 70 -1.01 -24.91 11.68
C SER A 70 -2.18 -24.46 10.77
N LYS A 71 -3.41 -24.98 10.97
CA LYS A 71 -4.55 -24.66 10.09
C LYS A 71 -5.09 -23.23 10.28
N THR A 72 -5.18 -22.77 11.52
CA THR A 72 -5.69 -21.43 11.87
C THR A 72 -4.72 -20.34 11.41
N THR A 73 -3.42 -20.59 11.55
CA THR A 73 -2.35 -19.71 11.11
C THR A 73 -2.38 -19.48 9.59
N ILE A 74 -2.58 -20.55 8.80
CA ILE A 74 -2.75 -20.44 7.33
C ILE A 74 -4.00 -19.61 6.96
N HIS A 75 -5.11 -19.77 7.69
CA HIS A 75 -6.32 -19.01 7.44
C HIS A 75 -6.10 -17.50 7.59
N TYR A 76 -5.42 -17.06 8.65
CA TYR A 76 -5.12 -15.65 8.87
C TYR A 76 -4.13 -15.08 7.84
N ALA A 77 -3.10 -15.84 7.46
CA ALA A 77 -2.17 -15.46 6.39
C ALA A 77 -2.90 -15.22 5.06
N ARG A 78 -3.78 -16.16 4.67
CA ARG A 78 -4.60 -16.02 3.45
C ARG A 78 -5.49 -14.78 3.52
N LYS A 79 -6.08 -14.51 4.68
CA LYS A 79 -6.94 -13.33 4.87
C LYS A 79 -6.17 -12.02 4.79
N ALA A 80 -5.00 -11.95 5.42
CA ALA A 80 -4.11 -10.79 5.34
C ALA A 80 -3.71 -10.51 3.89
N ASN A 81 -3.32 -11.54 3.13
CA ASN A 81 -2.99 -11.43 1.71
C ASN A 81 -4.19 -10.97 0.85
N GLN A 82 -5.39 -11.49 1.10
CA GLN A 82 -6.60 -11.04 0.41
C GLN A 82 -6.90 -9.56 0.67
N LEU A 83 -6.73 -9.10 1.91
CA LEU A 83 -6.91 -7.70 2.27
C LEU A 83 -5.84 -6.81 1.63
N ALA A 84 -4.57 -7.26 1.60
CA ALA A 84 -3.50 -6.54 0.90
C ALA A 84 -3.82 -6.35 -0.58
N LYS A 85 -4.26 -7.40 -1.28
CA LYS A 85 -4.67 -7.30 -2.70
C LYS A 85 -5.81 -6.32 -2.92
N ARG A 86 -6.82 -6.34 -2.03
CA ARG A 86 -7.95 -5.39 -2.10
C ARG A 86 -7.50 -3.94 -1.85
N ALA A 87 -6.57 -3.73 -0.93
CA ALA A 87 -6.01 -2.41 -0.65
C ALA A 87 -5.21 -1.88 -1.86
N VAL A 88 -4.37 -2.72 -2.47
CA VAL A 88 -3.64 -2.37 -3.71
C VAL A 88 -4.63 -1.99 -4.82
N ASN A 89 -5.68 -2.79 -5.05
CA ASN A 89 -6.69 -2.46 -6.06
C ASN A 89 -7.38 -1.11 -5.79
N ALA A 90 -7.63 -0.76 -4.52
CA ALA A 90 -8.22 0.53 -4.17
C ALA A 90 -7.24 1.69 -4.42
N PHE A 91 -5.93 1.51 -4.19
CA PHE A 91 -4.91 2.47 -4.59
C PHE A 91 -4.78 2.58 -6.12
N ASP A 92 -4.89 1.46 -6.85
CA ASP A 92 -4.87 1.47 -8.32
C ASP A 92 -6.09 2.22 -8.87
N ASP A 93 -7.29 1.99 -8.31
CA ASP A 93 -8.51 2.74 -8.64
C ASP A 93 -8.35 4.24 -8.35
N PHE A 94 -7.70 4.59 -7.24
CA PHE A 94 -7.35 5.98 -6.89
C PHE A 94 -6.41 6.59 -7.94
N LEU A 95 -5.32 5.91 -8.29
CA LEU A 95 -4.36 6.35 -9.29
C LEU A 95 -5.00 6.49 -10.68
N ALA A 96 -5.92 5.60 -11.02
CA ALA A 96 -6.69 5.65 -12.27
C ALA A 96 -7.55 6.92 -12.37
N THR A 97 -7.96 7.53 -11.24
CA THR A 97 -8.66 8.83 -11.27
C THR A 97 -7.77 10.00 -11.73
N PHE A 98 -6.45 9.79 -11.83
CA PHE A 98 -5.49 10.74 -12.37
C PHE A 98 -5.03 10.37 -13.79
N ALA A 99 -5.38 9.19 -14.31
CA ALA A 99 -5.10 8.83 -15.70
C ALA A 99 -6.00 9.65 -16.64
N ARG A 100 -5.41 10.24 -17.69
CA ARG A 100 -6.18 10.96 -18.73
C ARG A 100 -6.70 9.99 -19.79
N THR A 101 -7.80 10.37 -20.41
CA THR A 101 -8.32 9.76 -21.64
C THR A 101 -7.21 9.67 -22.71
N PRO A 102 -7.16 8.60 -23.52
CA PRO A 102 -6.05 8.32 -24.46
C PRO A 102 -5.64 9.45 -25.43
N SER A 103 -6.48 10.46 -25.65
CA SER A 103 -6.21 11.54 -26.63
C SER A 103 -5.18 12.59 -26.16
N GLN A 104 -4.72 12.57 -24.91
CA GLN A 104 -3.75 13.53 -24.36
C GLN A 104 -2.41 12.90 -23.91
N SER A 105 -2.10 11.72 -24.47
CA SER A 105 -1.04 10.79 -24.03
C SER A 105 0.42 11.31 -24.06
N THR A 106 0.71 12.42 -24.76
CA THR A 106 2.11 12.77 -25.07
C THR A 106 2.81 13.70 -24.06
N LYS A 107 2.13 14.21 -23.02
CA LYS A 107 2.75 15.10 -22.01
C LYS A 107 2.73 14.47 -20.62
N VAL A 108 3.91 14.40 -19.99
CA VAL A 108 4.07 14.09 -18.57
C VAL A 108 3.07 14.92 -17.76
N ARG A 109 2.18 14.26 -17.03
CA ARG A 109 1.14 14.94 -16.25
C ARG A 109 1.81 15.77 -15.15
N LYS A 110 1.56 17.07 -15.15
CA LYS A 110 1.93 17.96 -14.05
C LYS A 110 0.88 17.81 -12.95
N PHE A 111 1.28 17.26 -11.81
CA PHE A 111 0.45 17.23 -10.60
C PHE A 111 0.53 18.58 -9.90
N ALA A 112 -0.61 19.03 -9.37
CA ALA A 112 -0.66 20.15 -8.45
C ALA A 112 -0.02 19.76 -7.10
N GLU A 113 0.32 20.77 -6.29
CA GLU A 113 1.07 20.57 -5.04
C GLU A 113 0.25 19.84 -3.96
N ASP A 114 -1.08 19.92 -4.03
CA ASP A 114 -2.01 19.16 -3.20
C ASP A 114 -2.23 17.72 -3.71
N GLU A 115 -2.05 17.47 -5.01
CA GLU A 115 -2.20 16.15 -5.62
C GLU A 115 -0.94 15.27 -5.49
N ILE A 116 0.25 15.87 -5.48
CA ILE A 116 1.52 15.13 -5.58
C ILE A 116 1.74 14.18 -4.39
N ARG A 117 1.44 14.63 -3.17
CA ARG A 117 1.67 13.83 -1.95
C ARG A 117 0.74 12.61 -1.89
N PRO A 118 -0.58 12.72 -2.08
CA PRO A 118 -1.46 11.55 -2.15
C PRO A 118 -1.06 10.55 -3.24
N VAL A 119 -0.63 11.01 -4.43
CA VAL A 119 -0.20 10.13 -5.52
C VAL A 119 1.09 9.37 -5.16
N MET A 120 2.08 10.08 -4.61
CA MET A 120 3.31 9.45 -4.12
C MET A 120 3.02 8.42 -3.02
N LEU A 121 2.16 8.76 -2.04
CA LEU A 121 1.78 7.87 -0.95
C LEU A 121 1.05 6.63 -1.44
N ALA A 122 0.15 6.75 -2.44
CA ALA A 122 -0.52 5.59 -3.01
C ALA A 122 0.48 4.58 -3.61
N HIS A 123 1.47 5.06 -4.37
CA HIS A 123 2.53 4.19 -4.88
C HIS A 123 3.39 3.58 -3.75
N PHE A 124 3.77 4.38 -2.76
CA PHE A 124 4.56 3.93 -1.61
C PHE A 124 3.83 2.86 -0.78
N TYR A 125 2.55 3.08 -0.46
CA TYR A 125 1.74 2.13 0.30
C TYR A 125 1.45 0.85 -0.50
N SER A 126 1.18 0.94 -1.80
CA SER A 126 1.11 -0.24 -2.67
C SER A 126 2.41 -1.04 -2.67
N ALA A 127 3.56 -0.37 -2.69
CA ALA A 127 4.87 -1.03 -2.61
C ALA A 127 5.05 -1.78 -1.28
N ARG A 128 4.71 -1.14 -0.15
CA ARG A 128 4.74 -1.75 1.18
C ARG A 128 3.83 -2.96 1.26
N LEU A 129 2.60 -2.86 0.75
CA LEU A 129 1.65 -3.97 0.74
C LEU A 129 2.19 -5.17 -0.03
N HIS A 130 2.77 -4.96 -1.22
CA HIS A 130 3.41 -6.01 -2.00
C HIS A 130 4.59 -6.66 -1.28
N SER A 131 5.46 -5.86 -0.64
CA SER A 131 6.63 -6.38 0.09
C SER A 131 6.28 -7.24 1.30
N ARG A 132 5.09 -7.06 1.87
CA ARG A 132 4.63 -7.76 3.07
C ARG A 132 3.68 -8.92 2.76
N ILE A 133 3.45 -9.30 1.50
CA ILE A 133 2.60 -10.46 1.17
C ILE A 133 3.29 -11.73 1.68
N ILE A 134 2.58 -12.53 2.47
CA ILE A 134 3.09 -13.82 2.96
C ILE A 134 3.08 -14.81 1.79
N THR A 135 4.24 -15.33 1.42
CA THR A 135 4.41 -16.30 0.33
C THR A 135 5.10 -17.56 0.82
N VAL A 136 4.68 -18.72 0.30
CA VAL A 136 5.33 -20.01 0.58
C VAL A 136 6.45 -20.29 -0.44
N ASN A 137 6.26 -19.87 -1.70
CA ASN A 137 7.21 -20.09 -2.78
C ASN A 137 8.08 -18.86 -3.02
N SER A 138 9.40 -19.08 -3.16
CA SER A 138 10.40 -18.07 -3.54
C SER A 138 10.04 -17.35 -4.84
N ASN A 139 9.46 -18.02 -5.84
CA ASN A 139 9.04 -17.38 -7.10
C ASN A 139 7.92 -16.35 -6.89
N ASP A 140 6.97 -16.65 -6.01
CA ASP A 140 5.91 -15.69 -5.65
C ASP A 140 6.48 -14.52 -4.85
N GLN A 141 7.46 -14.79 -3.99
CA GLN A 141 8.16 -13.75 -3.23
C GLN A 141 8.91 -12.80 -4.18
N ILE A 142 9.65 -13.34 -5.15
CA ILE A 142 10.34 -12.57 -6.19
C ILE A 142 9.33 -11.71 -6.95
N ARG A 143 8.23 -12.31 -7.43
CA ARG A 143 7.19 -11.56 -8.16
C ARG A 143 6.63 -10.40 -7.35
N ASN A 144 6.31 -10.63 -6.07
CA ASN A 144 5.77 -9.58 -5.20
C ASN A 144 6.80 -8.48 -4.90
N LEU A 145 8.06 -8.84 -4.66
CA LEU A 145 9.13 -7.86 -4.43
C LEU A 145 9.47 -7.07 -5.69
N SER A 146 9.40 -7.68 -6.88
CA SER A 146 9.55 -6.95 -8.15
C SER A 146 8.43 -5.94 -8.36
N ARG A 147 7.18 -6.29 -8.00
CA ARG A 147 6.05 -5.34 -8.01
C ARG A 147 6.23 -4.21 -7.00
N ALA A 148 6.72 -4.53 -5.80
CA ALA A 148 7.05 -3.52 -4.79
C ALA A 148 8.12 -2.56 -5.29
N LEU A 149 9.20 -3.07 -5.89
CA LEU A 149 10.27 -2.25 -6.49
C LEU A 149 9.73 -1.33 -7.59
N GLY A 150 8.90 -1.85 -8.49
CA GLY A 150 8.26 -1.03 -9.53
C GLY A 150 7.44 0.11 -8.92
N SER A 151 6.68 -0.18 -7.86
CA SER A 151 5.85 0.82 -7.17
C SER A 151 6.68 1.87 -6.42
N TYR A 152 7.77 1.48 -5.74
CA TYR A 152 8.70 2.45 -5.12
C TYR A 152 9.35 3.36 -6.17
N ARG A 153 9.77 2.81 -7.31
CA ARG A 153 10.31 3.60 -8.43
C ARG A 153 9.29 4.59 -8.96
N SER A 154 8.03 4.20 -9.10
CA SER A 154 6.96 5.13 -9.49
C SER A 154 6.77 6.25 -8.47
N ALA A 155 6.80 5.95 -7.17
CA ALA A 155 6.71 6.97 -6.12
C ALA A 155 7.83 8.01 -6.23
N VAL A 156 9.07 7.55 -6.40
CA VAL A 156 10.25 8.41 -6.57
C VAL A 156 10.16 9.22 -7.87
N SER A 157 9.86 8.57 -9.00
CA SER A 157 9.81 9.22 -10.31
C SER A 157 8.72 10.31 -10.38
N VAL A 158 7.55 10.06 -9.79
CA VAL A 158 6.46 11.04 -9.75
C VAL A 158 6.91 12.31 -9.03
N VAL A 159 7.63 12.18 -7.90
CA VAL A 159 8.14 13.33 -7.16
C VAL A 159 9.29 14.01 -7.88
N GLU A 160 10.25 13.27 -8.43
CA GLU A 160 11.37 13.84 -9.18
C GLU A 160 10.91 14.65 -10.39
N ASN A 161 9.94 14.14 -11.15
CA ASN A 161 9.32 14.87 -12.27
C ASN A 161 8.61 16.14 -11.80
N HIS A 162 8.00 16.14 -10.61
CA HIS A 162 7.38 17.33 -10.03
C HIS A 162 8.43 18.37 -9.59
N LEU A 163 9.52 17.93 -8.96
CA LEU A 163 10.61 18.79 -8.49
C LEU A 163 11.38 19.47 -9.63
N GLN A 164 11.44 18.87 -10.83
CA GLN A 164 12.01 19.54 -12.02
C GLN A 164 11.29 20.86 -12.35
N HIS A 165 10.00 20.97 -12.02
CA HIS A 165 9.22 22.17 -12.24
C HIS A 165 8.98 22.99 -10.97
N HIS A 166 9.06 22.36 -9.79
CA HIS A 166 8.83 22.98 -8.49
C HIS A 166 9.96 22.63 -7.50
N PRO A 167 11.19 23.15 -7.70
CA PRO A 167 12.36 22.77 -6.91
C PRO A 167 12.27 23.20 -5.44
N ARG A 168 11.34 24.10 -5.09
CA ARG A 168 11.09 24.56 -3.72
C ARG A 168 9.96 23.79 -3.02
N SER A 169 9.38 22.77 -3.65
CA SER A 169 8.28 22.03 -3.05
C SER A 169 8.76 21.24 -1.83
N SER A 170 7.98 21.30 -0.75
CA SER A 170 8.29 20.62 0.51
C SER A 170 8.26 19.08 0.40
N ILE A 171 7.68 18.54 -0.68
CA ILE A 171 7.58 17.10 -0.93
C ILE A 171 8.95 16.40 -0.99
N GLN A 172 10.03 17.13 -1.31
CA GLN A 172 11.39 16.59 -1.30
C GLN A 172 11.81 16.06 0.07
N ASN A 173 11.27 16.64 1.14
CA ASN A 173 11.60 16.32 2.53
C ASN A 173 10.68 15.26 3.14
N ALA A 174 9.79 14.65 2.35
CA ALA A 174 8.91 13.59 2.84
C ALA A 174 9.74 12.36 3.25
N GLU A 175 9.52 11.87 4.47
CA GLU A 175 10.20 10.68 5.00
C GLU A 175 9.93 9.46 4.11
N GLU A 176 8.71 9.31 3.63
CA GLU A 176 8.30 8.20 2.76
C GLU A 176 9.07 8.20 1.43
N LEU A 177 9.45 9.38 0.92
CA LEU A 177 10.27 9.50 -0.27
C LEU A 177 11.70 9.03 -0.02
N SER A 178 12.29 9.38 1.14
CA SER A 178 13.60 8.88 1.54
C SER A 178 13.60 7.36 1.63
N ILE A 179 12.60 6.79 2.32
CA ILE A 179 12.44 5.33 2.44
C ILE A 179 12.25 4.69 1.06
N ALA A 180 11.48 5.31 0.16
CA ALA A 180 11.28 4.78 -1.20
C ALA A 180 12.60 4.73 -1.99
N ARG A 181 13.46 5.74 -1.86
CA ARG A 181 14.79 5.77 -2.49
C ARG A 181 15.69 4.66 -1.94
N ASP A 182 15.74 4.51 -0.62
CA ASP A 182 16.53 3.46 0.02
C ASP A 182 16.06 2.07 -0.42
N MET A 183 14.75 1.85 -0.47
CA MET A 183 14.16 0.58 -0.92
C MET A 183 14.44 0.31 -2.41
N CYS A 184 14.54 1.34 -3.25
CA CYS A 184 14.96 1.17 -4.64
C CYS A 184 16.39 0.65 -4.78
N ASN A 185 17.26 0.91 -3.80
CA ASN A 185 18.63 0.40 -3.76
C ASN A 185 18.72 -0.98 -3.09
N LEU A 186 17.94 -1.22 -2.03
CA LEU A 186 17.99 -2.45 -1.24
C LEU A 186 17.26 -3.64 -1.89
N LEU A 187 16.09 -3.41 -2.49
CA LEU A 187 15.27 -4.49 -3.04
C LEU A 187 15.91 -5.24 -4.21
N PRO A 188 16.62 -4.60 -5.17
CA PRO A 188 17.33 -5.31 -6.21
C PRO A 188 18.37 -6.31 -5.66
N ILE A 189 19.09 -5.91 -4.60
CA ILE A 189 20.06 -6.78 -3.93
C ILE A 189 19.33 -8.00 -3.35
N LYS A 190 18.24 -7.77 -2.61
CA LYS A 190 17.40 -8.85 -2.05
C LYS A 190 16.83 -9.78 -3.13
N LEU A 191 16.36 -9.24 -4.25
CA LEU A 191 15.86 -10.00 -5.40
C LEU A 191 16.96 -10.88 -6.00
N SER A 192 18.17 -10.35 -6.18
CA SER A 192 19.30 -11.12 -6.72
C SER A 192 19.68 -12.30 -5.81
N ARG A 193 19.61 -12.11 -4.49
CA ARG A 193 19.89 -13.16 -3.50
C ARG A 193 18.82 -14.26 -3.50
N LEU A 194 17.54 -13.87 -3.56
CA LEU A 194 16.42 -14.81 -3.67
C LEU A 194 16.48 -15.61 -4.97
N ALA A 195 16.86 -14.98 -6.08
CA ALA A 195 17.04 -15.67 -7.36
C ALA A 195 18.17 -16.71 -7.33
N ARG A 196 19.19 -16.51 -6.49
CA ARG A 196 20.28 -17.48 -6.25
C ARG A 196 19.94 -18.55 -5.21
N GLY A 197 18.74 -18.52 -4.60
CA GLY A 197 18.32 -19.47 -3.57
C GLY A 197 18.96 -19.25 -2.20
N GLU A 198 19.58 -18.09 -1.96
CA GLU A 198 20.13 -17.76 -0.64
C GLU A 198 18.99 -17.47 0.36
N PRO A 199 19.06 -17.99 1.60
CA PRO A 199 18.09 -17.64 2.63
C PRO A 199 18.24 -16.15 2.96
N VAL A 200 17.23 -15.36 2.61
CA VAL A 200 17.16 -13.97 3.06
C VAL A 200 16.64 -13.98 4.50
N GLY A 201 17.55 -13.72 5.45
CA GLY A 201 17.19 -13.56 6.85
C GLY A 201 16.01 -12.62 7.01
N THR A 202 14.96 -13.09 7.67
CA THR A 202 13.90 -12.25 8.21
C THR A 202 14.55 -11.35 9.26
N ILE A 203 14.70 -10.07 8.96
CA ILE A 203 14.88 -9.07 10.01
C ILE A 203 13.59 -9.12 10.81
N LYS A 204 13.67 -9.71 12.01
CA LYS A 204 12.60 -9.78 13.00
C LYS A 204 12.31 -8.38 13.54
#